data_AF-A0A3B8VJV1-F1
#
_entry.id   AF-A0A3B8VJV1-F1
#
_cell.length_a   1.000
_cell.length_b   1.000
_cell.length_c   1.000
_cell.angle_alpha   90.00
_cell.angle_beta   90.00
_cell.angle_gamma   90.00
#
_symmetry.space_group_name_H-M   'P 1'
#
loop_
_entity.id
_entity.type
_entity.pdbx_description
1 polymer ?
#
loop_
_entity_poly.entity_id
_entity_poly.type
_entity_poly.pdbx_seq_one_letter_code
_entity_poly.pdbx_strand_id
1 'polypeptide(L)'
;AAAAGAPYLCGYMDSIELTSTYPYQEINDYLRLHLESRDQVEETLNYFDGINFAHRITCPIIINVGMQDNVCPPETGFALFNEIASADKTMYPYNDQGHSAGRAEHGAVIESFFKKHLG
;
A
#
# COMPACT_ATOMS: atom_id res chain seq x y z
N ALA A 1 -2.83 -9.60 15.05
CA ALA A 1 -3.78 -8.88 14.18
C ALA A 1 -3.13 -7.59 13.73
N ALA A 2 -3.42 -7.11 12.52
CA ALA A 2 -2.85 -5.88 11.96
C ALA A 2 -3.91 -5.09 11.17
N ALA A 3 -3.68 -3.78 10.99
CA ALA A 3 -4.49 -2.92 10.13
C ALA A 3 -3.56 -2.00 9.33
N ALA A 4 -3.78 -1.87 8.02
CA ALA A 4 -3.00 -1.00 7.14
C ALA A 4 -3.94 -0.17 6.26
N GLY A 5 -3.83 1.16 6.32
CA GLY A 5 -4.63 2.07 5.50
C GLY A 5 -3.77 2.83 4.51
N ALA A 6 -4.24 2.96 3.28
CA ALA A 6 -3.53 3.59 2.16
C ALA A 6 -2.04 3.18 2.11
N PRO A 7 -1.74 1.88 1.96
CA PRO A 7 -0.39 1.35 2.15
C PRO A 7 0.60 1.96 1.15
N TYR A 8 1.53 2.76 1.67
CA TYR A 8 2.67 3.29 0.92
C TYR A 8 3.80 2.25 0.83
N LEU A 9 4.86 2.54 0.06
CA LEU A 9 6.03 1.68 -0.14
C LEU A 9 5.69 0.31 -0.75
N CYS A 10 4.63 0.26 -1.55
CA CYS A 10 4.16 -0.94 -2.24
C CYS A 10 4.14 -0.69 -3.74
N GLY A 11 4.70 -1.63 -4.52
CA GLY A 11 4.78 -1.55 -5.98
C GLY A 11 5.49 -0.28 -6.42
N TYR A 12 6.75 -0.05 -6.01
CA TYR A 12 7.44 1.22 -6.27
C TYR A 12 7.48 1.57 -7.75
N MET A 13 7.88 0.62 -8.60
CA MET A 13 8.07 0.86 -10.04
C MET A 13 6.73 1.06 -10.75
N ASP A 14 5.67 0.36 -10.33
CA ASP A 14 4.31 0.63 -10.82
C ASP A 14 3.82 2.00 -10.34
N SER A 15 4.08 2.35 -9.07
CA SER A 15 3.60 3.59 -8.47
C SER A 15 4.14 4.84 -9.18
N ILE A 16 5.41 4.84 -9.59
CA ILE A 16 6.01 5.97 -10.31
C ILE A 16 5.47 6.13 -11.75
N GLU A 17 4.76 5.11 -12.27
CA GLU A 17 4.05 5.18 -13.55
C GLU A 17 2.57 5.56 -13.36
N LEU A 18 1.96 5.12 -12.24
CA LEU A 18 0.56 5.35 -11.91
C LEU A 18 0.29 6.76 -11.36
N THR A 19 1.27 7.39 -10.70
CA THR A 19 1.11 8.73 -10.12
C THR A 19 2.31 9.65 -10.34
N SER A 20 2.02 10.96 -10.31
CA SER A 20 3.00 12.04 -10.32
C SER A 20 2.99 12.85 -9.01
N THR A 21 2.33 12.35 -7.97
CA THR A 21 2.33 13.00 -6.65
C THR A 21 3.51 12.56 -5.79
N TYR A 22 3.96 13.46 -4.94
CA TYR A 22 4.92 13.13 -3.88
C TYR A 22 4.27 12.22 -2.83
N PRO A 23 5.02 11.29 -2.22
CA PRO A 23 6.48 11.12 -2.33
C PRO A 23 7.01 10.21 -3.45
N TYR A 24 6.20 9.39 -4.15
CA TYR A 24 6.72 8.53 -5.22
C TYR A 24 7.40 9.31 -6.36
N GLN A 25 6.92 10.53 -6.63
CA GLN A 25 7.51 11.41 -7.63
C GLN A 25 9.00 11.72 -7.39
N GLU A 26 9.51 11.62 -6.15
CA GLU A 26 10.94 11.80 -5.85
C GLU A 26 11.82 10.80 -6.60
N ILE A 27 11.33 9.58 -6.82
CA ILE A 27 12.06 8.55 -7.59
C ILE A 27 12.17 8.98 -9.05
N ASN A 28 11.08 9.48 -9.65
CA ASN A 28 11.10 10.03 -11.00
C ASN A 28 12.02 11.27 -11.09
N ASP A 29 12.02 12.12 -10.07
CA ASP A 29 12.91 13.29 -10.00
C ASP A 29 14.38 12.85 -10.00
N TYR A 30 14.73 11.84 -9.21
CA TYR A 30 16.06 11.25 -9.18
C TYR A 30 16.44 10.61 -10.53
N LEU A 31 15.57 9.77 -11.09
CA LEU A 31 15.83 9.08 -12.36
C LEU A 31 15.96 10.04 -13.55
N ARG A 32 15.30 11.20 -13.52
CA ARG A 32 15.50 12.25 -14.54
C ARG A 32 16.91 12.82 -14.56
N LEU A 33 17.59 12.83 -13.42
CA LEU A 33 18.98 13.29 -13.28
C LEU A 33 20.00 12.15 -13.46
N HIS A 34 19.57 10.90 -13.27
CA HIS A 34 20.41 9.71 -13.22
C HIS A 34 19.78 8.55 -14.02
N LEU A 35 19.58 8.75 -15.32
CA LEU A 35 18.85 7.82 -16.20
C LEU A 35 19.48 6.41 -16.21
N GLU A 36 20.81 6.34 -16.12
CA GLU A 36 21.59 5.10 -16.06
C GLU A 36 21.38 4.30 -14.77
N SER A 37 20.78 4.90 -13.74
CA SER A 37 20.60 4.29 -12.43
C SER A 37 19.28 3.52 -12.28
N ARG A 38 18.44 3.43 -13.33
CA ARG A 38 17.10 2.80 -13.24
C ARG A 38 17.15 1.38 -12.68
N ASP A 39 18.00 0.53 -13.26
CA ASP A 39 18.09 -0.89 -12.84
C ASP A 39 18.57 -1.00 -11.39
N GLN A 40 19.52 -0.15 -10.96
CA GLN A 40 20.03 -0.15 -9.59
C GLN A 40 18.98 0.36 -8.58
N VAL A 41 18.21 1.39 -8.96
CA VAL A 41 17.11 1.92 -8.15
C VAL A 41 16.03 0.86 -7.98
N GLU A 42 15.61 0.21 -9.06
CA GLU A 42 14.64 -0.88 -9.02
C GLU A 42 15.13 -2.03 -8.14
N GLU A 43 16.36 -2.51 -8.34
CA GLU A 43 16.96 -3.56 -7.51
C GLU A 43 16.96 -3.18 -6.03
N THR A 44 17.36 -1.94 -5.71
CA THR A 44 17.39 -1.45 -4.33
C THR A 44 15.99 -1.39 -3.72
N LEU A 45 15.03 -0.79 -4.42
CA LEU A 45 13.66 -0.60 -3.93
C LEU A 45 12.92 -1.94 -3.77
N ASN A 46 13.24 -2.94 -4.59
CA ASN A 46 12.67 -4.28 -4.46
C ASN A 46 12.95 -4.92 -3.09
N TYR A 47 14.06 -4.59 -2.43
CA TYR A 47 14.33 -5.05 -1.06
C TYR A 47 13.41 -4.42 -0.01
N PHE A 48 12.72 -3.34 -0.34
CA PHE A 48 11.85 -2.58 0.56
C PHE A 48 10.38 -2.58 0.12
N ASP A 49 10.05 -3.25 -0.97
CA ASP A 49 8.68 -3.30 -1.48
C ASP A 49 7.79 -4.14 -0.58
N GLY A 50 6.75 -3.53 -0.02
CA GLY A 50 5.78 -4.19 0.85
C GLY A 50 5.15 -5.44 0.23
N ILE A 51 4.97 -5.46 -1.10
CA ILE A 51 4.43 -6.62 -1.83
C ILE A 51 5.34 -7.84 -1.67
N ASN A 52 6.66 -7.64 -1.73
CA ASN A 52 7.64 -8.72 -1.57
C ASN A 52 7.65 -9.31 -0.16
N PHE A 53 7.08 -8.64 0.83
CA PHE A 53 6.93 -9.14 2.20
C PHE A 53 5.53 -9.72 2.51
N ALA A 54 4.55 -9.47 1.64
CA ALA A 54 3.14 -9.76 1.89
C ALA A 54 2.87 -11.23 2.25
N HIS A 55 3.54 -12.17 1.57
CA HIS A 55 3.44 -13.61 1.82
C HIS A 55 3.84 -14.03 3.24
N ARG A 56 4.56 -13.18 3.98
CA ARG A 56 4.95 -13.43 5.38
C ARG A 56 3.88 -12.99 6.39
N ILE A 57 2.88 -12.24 5.94
CA ILE A 57 1.79 -11.76 6.78
C ILE A 57 0.79 -12.91 6.97
N THR A 58 0.90 -13.62 8.09
CA THR A 58 0.04 -14.77 8.45
C THR A 58 -0.98 -14.45 9.55
N CYS A 59 -0.87 -13.30 10.21
CA CYS A 59 -1.83 -12.90 11.23
C CYS A 59 -3.09 -12.27 10.61
N PRO A 60 -4.23 -12.23 11.33
CA PRO A 60 -5.43 -11.53 10.84
C PRO A 60 -5.11 -10.09 10.45
N ILE A 61 -5.58 -9.64 9.28
CA ILE A 61 -5.29 -8.29 8.78
C ILE A 61 -6.47 -7.65 8.04
N ILE A 62 -6.67 -6.35 8.24
CA ILE A 62 -7.54 -5.54 7.40
C ILE A 62 -6.73 -4.49 6.63
N ILE A 63 -7.14 -4.24 5.39
CA ILE A 63 -6.57 -3.19 4.55
C ILE A 63 -7.68 -2.25 4.10
N ASN A 64 -7.47 -0.95 4.16
CA ASN A 64 -8.37 0.04 3.56
C ASN A 64 -7.66 0.91 2.52
N VAL A 65 -8.33 1.15 1.39
CA VAL A 65 -7.80 1.94 0.27
C VAL A 65 -8.84 2.96 -0.20
N GLY A 66 -8.38 4.13 -0.65
CA GLY A 66 -9.20 5.08 -1.39
C GLY A 66 -9.11 4.80 -2.88
N MET A 67 -10.23 4.61 -3.57
CA MET A 67 -10.21 4.31 -5.00
C MET A 67 -9.81 5.52 -5.88
N GLN A 68 -9.77 6.72 -5.30
CA GLN A 68 -9.28 7.94 -5.94
C GLN A 68 -7.95 8.39 -5.33
N ASP A 69 -7.25 7.51 -4.59
CA ASP A 69 -5.97 7.82 -3.97
C ASP A 69 -4.91 7.99 -5.05
N ASN A 70 -4.42 9.22 -5.21
CA ASN A 70 -3.33 9.52 -6.10
C ASN A 70 -1.96 9.50 -5.39
N VAL A 71 -1.89 9.42 -4.06
CA VAL A 71 -0.63 9.31 -3.31
C VAL A 71 -0.17 7.87 -3.23
N CYS A 72 -1.07 6.96 -2.84
CA CYS A 72 -0.87 5.52 -2.84
C CYS A 72 -1.88 4.88 -3.79
N PRO A 73 -1.56 4.71 -5.09
CA PRO A 73 -2.50 4.19 -6.08
C PRO A 73 -3.17 2.89 -5.60
N PRO A 74 -4.51 2.77 -5.66
CA PRO A 74 -5.22 1.62 -5.11
C PRO A 74 -4.77 0.29 -5.72
N GLU A 75 -4.29 0.30 -6.97
CA GLU A 75 -3.72 -0.85 -7.68
C GLU A 75 -2.63 -1.54 -6.86
N THR A 76 -1.70 -0.79 -6.27
CA THR A 76 -0.60 -1.36 -5.48
C THR A 76 -1.08 -1.87 -4.12
N GLY A 77 -2.12 -1.26 -3.55
CA GLY A 77 -2.82 -1.76 -2.37
C GLY A 77 -3.53 -3.10 -2.62
N PHE A 78 -4.16 -3.27 -3.78
CA PHE A 78 -4.75 -4.54 -4.19
C PHE A 78 -3.68 -5.61 -4.49
N ALA A 79 -2.58 -5.22 -5.14
CA ALA A 79 -1.45 -6.11 -5.38
C ALA A 79 -0.87 -6.64 -4.05
N LEU A 80 -0.61 -5.74 -3.09
CA LEU A 80 -0.21 -6.11 -1.73
C LEU A 80 -1.20 -7.09 -1.11
N PHE A 81 -2.50 -6.75 -1.12
CA PHE A 81 -3.53 -7.58 -0.50
C PHE A 81 -3.60 -8.99 -1.09
N ASN A 82 -3.45 -9.13 -2.40
CA ASN A 82 -3.52 -10.43 -3.08
C ASN A 82 -2.40 -11.37 -2.62
N GLU A 83 -1.20 -10.84 -2.42
CA GLU A 83 -0.01 -11.61 -1.99
C GLU A 83 0.00 -11.97 -0.48
N ILE A 84 -0.89 -11.39 0.33
CA ILE A 84 -0.97 -11.70 1.76
C ILE A 84 -1.38 -13.17 2.00
N ALA A 85 -0.59 -13.89 2.82
CA ALA A 85 -0.82 -15.31 3.11
C ALA A 85 -1.89 -15.58 4.18
N SER A 86 -2.26 -14.57 4.98
CA SER A 86 -3.29 -14.71 6.00
C SER A 86 -4.63 -15.14 5.39
N ALA A 87 -5.22 -16.19 5.97
CA ALA A 87 -6.57 -16.65 5.62
C ALA A 87 -7.67 -15.73 6.20
N ASP A 88 -7.34 -14.93 7.23
CA ASP A 88 -8.23 -13.95 7.82
C ASP A 88 -7.79 -12.55 7.39
N LYS A 89 -8.04 -12.24 6.11
CA LYS A 89 -7.75 -10.93 5.51
C LYS A 89 -9.00 -10.30 4.93
N THR A 90 -9.16 -8.98 5.05
CA THR A 90 -10.28 -8.26 4.44
C THR A 90 -9.82 -6.93 3.84
N MET A 91 -10.27 -6.66 2.61
CA MET A 91 -10.04 -5.40 1.90
C MET A 91 -11.28 -4.51 2.01
N TYR A 92 -11.07 -3.23 2.32
CA TYR A 92 -12.09 -2.20 2.43
C TYR A 92 -11.82 -1.10 1.39
N PRO A 93 -12.39 -1.19 0.18
CA PRO A 93 -12.29 -0.15 -0.82
C PRO A 93 -13.30 0.98 -0.54
N TYR A 94 -12.84 2.23 -0.59
CA TYR A 94 -13.68 3.42 -0.47
C TYR A 94 -13.71 4.17 -1.81
N ASN A 95 -14.82 4.02 -2.54
CA ASN A 95 -14.97 4.49 -3.93
C ASN A 95 -14.77 6.01 -4.10
N ASP A 96 -15.24 6.80 -3.13
CA ASP A 96 -15.24 8.27 -3.21
C ASP A 96 -14.12 8.93 -2.39
N GLN A 97 -13.12 8.14 -1.97
CA GLN A 97 -12.05 8.61 -1.11
C GLN A 97 -10.70 8.62 -1.85
N GLY A 98 -9.93 9.68 -1.62
CA GLY A 98 -8.50 9.75 -1.97
C GLY A 98 -7.63 9.18 -0.85
N HIS A 99 -6.47 9.78 -0.60
CA HIS A 99 -5.48 9.30 0.38
C HIS A 99 -5.97 9.18 1.83
N SER A 100 -7.03 9.89 2.19
CA SER A 100 -7.70 9.69 3.49
C SER A 100 -8.25 8.27 3.64
N ALA A 101 -8.51 7.54 2.55
CA ALA A 101 -8.94 6.13 2.52
C ALA A 101 -10.06 5.79 3.52
N GLY A 102 -11.04 6.68 3.67
CA GLY A 102 -12.17 6.48 4.59
C GLY A 102 -11.79 6.58 6.08
N ARG A 103 -10.62 7.12 6.44
CA ARG A 103 -10.10 7.19 7.83
C ARG A 103 -11.11 7.65 8.87
N ALA A 104 -11.96 8.63 8.54
CA ALA A 104 -12.98 9.14 9.46
C ALA A 104 -14.00 8.06 9.88
N GLU A 105 -14.38 7.18 8.95
CA GLU A 105 -15.37 6.13 9.16
C GLU A 105 -14.72 4.79 9.52
N HIS A 106 -13.53 4.52 8.96
CA HIS A 106 -12.83 3.25 9.11
C HIS A 106 -12.27 3.02 10.53
N GLY A 107 -12.11 4.09 11.33
CA GLY A 107 -11.59 3.99 12.70
C GLY A 107 -12.37 2.99 13.58
N ALA A 108 -13.71 3.00 13.50
CA ALA A 108 -14.56 2.07 14.26
C ALA A 108 -14.43 0.61 13.78
N VAL A 109 -14.12 0.41 12.50
CA VAL A 109 -13.84 -0.91 11.92
C VAL A 109 -12.52 -1.45 12.49
N ILE A 110 -11.48 -0.62 12.52
CA ILE A 110 -10.18 -0.96 13.11
C ILE A 110 -10.34 -1.36 14.59
N GLU A 111 -11.06 -0.55 15.38
CA GLU A 111 -11.30 -0.83 16.79
C GLU A 111 -12.03 -2.17 17.00
N SER A 112 -13.12 -2.38 16.26
CA SER A 112 -13.89 -3.64 16.31
C SER A 112 -13.04 -4.84 15.91
N PHE A 113 -12.20 -4.67 14.88
CA PHE A 113 -11.31 -5.71 14.39
C PHE A 113 -10.27 -6.11 15.44
N PHE A 114 -9.61 -5.14 16.09
CA PHE A 114 -8.65 -5.47 17.14
C PHE A 114 -9.31 -6.09 18.36
N LYS A 115 -10.47 -5.57 18.82
CA LYS A 115 -11.23 -6.16 19.94
C LYS A 115 -11.59 -7.62 19.67
N LYS A 116 -11.97 -7.96 18.44
CA LYS A 116 -12.28 -9.35 18.04
C LYS A 116 -11.06 -10.27 18.15
N HIS A 117 -9.87 -9.80 17.79
CA HIS A 117 -8.70 -10.68 17.61
C HIS A 117 -7.68 -10.61 18.75
N LEU A 118 -7.71 -9.57 19.58
CA LEU A 118 -6.70 -9.33 20.64
C LEU A 118 -7.29 -9.29 22.06
N GLY A 119 -8.63 -9.26 22.22
CA GLY A 119 -9.31 -9.14 23.52
C GLY A 119 -9.45 -7.70 23.99
#